data_AF-A0A511J9A2-F1
#
_entry.id   AF-A0A511J9A2-F1
#
_cell.length_a   1.000
_cell.length_b   1.000
_cell.length_c   1.000
_cell.angle_alpha   90.00
_cell.angle_beta   90.00
_cell.angle_gamma   90.00
#
_symmetry.space_group_name_H-M   'P 1'
#
loop_
_entity.id
_entity.type
_entity.pdbx_description
1 polymer ?
#
loop_
_entity_poly.entity_id
_entity_poly.type
_entity_poly.pdbx_seq_one_letter_code
_entity_poly.pdbx_strand_id
1 'polypeptide(L)'
;MAERLDLPLTGRRRRPRARIDTERQGEWSEAIARFLGTPRFIIWLTIFCIVWIAWNANWGPDRVRFDDASNGFTALTLMLSLQASYAAPLILLAQNRQADRDRVQAEQDRQRSERNLADTEFLAREMAALRIALSEVATRDFVRSELRNLIEDLAEQGDRPADWHADGEPESPRGPDGRPRADA
;
A
#
# COMPACT_ATOMS: atom_id res chain seq x y z
N MET A 1 39.98 -49.80 8.72
CA MET A 1 38.60 -49.86 9.23
C MET A 1 38.34 -48.54 9.94
N ALA A 2 37.64 -47.62 9.28
CA ALA A 2 37.62 -46.20 9.59
C ALA A 2 36.74 -45.88 10.83
N GLU A 3 37.35 -45.17 11.78
CA GLU A 3 36.89 -43.90 12.33
C GLU A 3 35.37 -43.79 12.62
N ARG A 4 34.99 -44.26 13.81
CA ARG A 4 33.75 -43.88 14.48
C ARG A 4 34.11 -43.15 15.76
N LEU A 5 34.39 -41.85 15.72
CA LEU A 5 34.46 -41.01 16.92
C LEU A 5 34.57 -39.53 16.52
N ASP A 6 33.53 -38.99 15.87
CA ASP A 6 33.32 -37.54 15.88
C ASP A 6 31.85 -37.24 15.57
N LEU A 7 31.03 -37.20 16.64
CA LEU A 7 29.78 -36.45 16.63
C LEU A 7 29.88 -35.40 17.75
N PRO A 8 30.02 -34.10 17.44
CA PRO A 8 29.96 -33.09 18.47
C PRO A 8 28.55 -33.09 19.06
N LEU A 9 28.45 -33.52 20.32
CA LEU A 9 27.29 -33.32 21.19
C LEU A 9 27.06 -31.81 21.37
N THR A 10 26.39 -31.20 20.39
CA THR A 10 25.83 -29.87 20.49
C THR A 10 24.58 -29.95 21.35
N GLY A 11 24.79 -30.16 22.65
CA GLY A 11 23.80 -29.96 23.69
C GLY A 11 23.46 -28.48 23.82
N ARG A 12 22.80 -27.91 22.81
CA ARG A 12 22.24 -26.57 22.88
C ARG A 12 21.06 -26.65 23.85
N ARG A 13 21.36 -26.47 25.14
CA ARG A 13 20.36 -26.17 26.18
C ARG A 13 19.51 -25.02 25.67
N ARG A 14 18.37 -25.34 25.05
CA ARG A 14 17.28 -24.39 24.80
C ARG A 14 16.81 -23.99 26.18
N ARG A 15 17.35 -22.89 26.71
CA ARG A 15 16.72 -22.22 27.86
C ARG A 15 15.27 -21.99 27.45
N PRO A 16 14.28 -22.42 28.24
CA PRO A 16 12.90 -22.04 27.97
C PRO A 16 12.89 -20.52 28.06
N ARG A 17 12.78 -19.85 26.91
CA ARG A 17 12.40 -18.44 26.88
C ARG A 17 11.01 -18.44 27.50
N ALA A 18 10.91 -17.91 28.71
CA ALA A 18 9.63 -17.59 29.29
C ALA A 18 8.90 -16.73 28.26
N ARG A 19 7.95 -17.32 27.54
CA ARG A 19 6.93 -16.57 26.81
C ARG A 19 6.08 -15.98 27.92
N ILE A 20 6.56 -14.87 28.46
CA ILE A 20 5.70 -13.99 29.24
C ILE A 20 4.60 -13.61 28.26
N ASP A 21 3.37 -14.02 28.53
CA ASP A 21 2.21 -13.81 27.65
C ASP A 21 2.08 -12.33 27.29
N THR A 22 2.66 -11.99 26.15
CA THR A 22 2.90 -10.63 25.67
C THR A 22 1.58 -9.96 25.27
N GLU A 23 0.54 -10.76 25.05
CA GLU A 23 -0.81 -10.33 24.71
C GLU A 23 -1.48 -9.64 25.90
N ARG A 24 -1.54 -10.28 27.07
CA ARG A 24 -2.11 -9.66 28.28
C ARG A 24 -1.35 -8.39 28.65
N GLN A 25 -0.01 -8.45 28.70
CA GLN A 25 0.79 -7.27 29.02
C GLN A 25 0.62 -6.12 28.02
N GLY A 26 0.24 -6.40 26.77
CA GLY A 26 0.01 -5.37 25.75
C GLY A 26 -1.19 -4.50 26.04
N GLU A 27 -2.30 -5.11 26.48
CA GLU A 27 -3.53 -4.40 26.81
C GLU A 27 -3.35 -3.47 28.03
N TRP A 28 -2.64 -3.94 29.06
CA TRP A 28 -2.35 -3.14 30.26
C TRP A 28 -1.43 -1.96 29.95
N SER A 29 -0.36 -2.16 29.17
CA SER A 29 0.55 -1.08 28.77
C SER A 29 -0.15 -0.02 27.92
N GLU A 30 -1.04 -0.42 27.02
CA GLU A 30 -1.80 0.52 26.18
C GLU A 30 -2.84 1.32 26.99
N ALA A 31 -3.45 0.70 28.01
CA ALA A 31 -4.31 1.40 28.95
C ALA A 31 -3.52 2.42 29.80
N ILE A 32 -2.34 2.05 30.31
CA ILE A 32 -1.47 2.94 31.09
C ILE A 32 -0.97 4.11 30.24
N ALA A 33 -0.53 3.86 29.00
CA ALA A 33 -0.07 4.91 28.09
C ALA A 33 -1.19 5.92 27.77
N ARG A 34 -2.40 5.43 27.49
CA ARG A 34 -3.58 6.31 27.30
C ARG A 34 -3.95 7.06 28.57
N PHE A 35 -3.79 6.44 29.74
CA PHE A 35 -4.10 7.07 31.02
C PHE A 35 -3.11 8.18 31.39
N LEU A 36 -1.80 7.93 31.33
CA LEU A 36 -0.75 8.92 31.64
C LEU A 36 -0.73 10.09 30.65
N GLY A 37 -1.09 9.86 29.38
CA GLY A 37 -1.11 10.91 28.34
C GLY A 37 -2.34 11.82 28.35
N THR A 38 -3.35 11.53 29.18
CA THR A 38 -4.61 12.29 29.19
C THR A 38 -4.55 13.42 30.23
N PRO A 39 -5.03 14.65 29.92
CA PRO A 39 -5.09 15.77 30.88
C PRO A 39 -5.87 15.47 32.17
N ARG A 40 -6.78 14.49 32.12
CA ARG A 40 -7.58 14.01 33.26
C ARG A 40 -6.71 13.43 34.38
N PHE A 41 -5.57 12.80 34.06
CA PHE A 41 -4.66 12.26 35.09
C PHE A 41 -4.10 13.38 35.97
N ILE A 42 -3.64 14.47 35.34
CA ILE A 42 -3.12 15.65 36.04
C ILE A 42 -4.19 16.25 36.95
N ILE A 43 -5.43 16.38 36.47
CA ILE A 43 -6.55 16.90 37.27
C ILE A 43 -6.78 16.03 38.53
N TRP A 44 -6.85 14.71 38.38
CA TRP A 44 -7.03 13.80 39.52
C TRP A 44 -5.86 13.85 40.50
N LEU A 45 -4.62 13.92 40.01
CA LEU A 45 -3.42 14.05 40.83
C LEU A 45 -3.44 15.38 41.62
N THR A 46 -3.82 16.47 40.98
CA THR A 46 -3.97 17.79 41.64
C THR A 46 -5.05 17.75 42.71
N ILE A 47 -6.21 17.17 42.42
CA ILE A 47 -7.30 17.00 43.41
C ILE A 47 -6.81 16.16 44.59
N PHE A 48 -6.10 15.06 44.33
CA PHE A 48 -5.52 14.22 45.39
C PHE A 48 -4.58 15.02 46.30
N CYS A 49 -3.65 15.80 45.72
CA CYS A 49 -2.76 16.66 46.50
C CYS A 49 -3.53 17.69 47.34
N ILE A 50 -4.56 18.34 46.76
CA ILE A 50 -5.38 19.33 47.48
C ILE A 50 -6.12 18.67 48.65
N VAL A 51 -6.75 17.51 48.43
CA VAL A 51 -7.47 16.77 49.48
C VAL A 51 -6.53 16.33 50.59
N TRP A 52 -5.34 15.84 50.23
CA TRP A 52 -4.31 15.42 51.19
C TRP A 52 -3.84 16.58 52.08
N ILE A 53 -3.53 17.71 51.45
CA ILE A 53 -3.13 18.94 52.15
C ILE A 53 -4.26 19.42 53.05
N ALA A 54 -5.48 19.53 52.54
CA ALA A 54 -6.64 19.98 53.31
C ALA A 54 -6.92 19.08 54.54
N TRP A 55 -6.77 17.76 54.38
CA TRP A 55 -6.93 16.81 55.47
C TRP A 55 -5.86 16.99 56.56
N ASN A 56 -4.58 17.02 56.17
CA ASN A 56 -3.47 17.11 57.13
C ASN A 56 -3.23 18.52 57.72
N ALA A 57 -3.70 19.57 57.03
CA ALA A 57 -3.58 20.96 57.47
C ALA A 57 -4.78 21.46 58.30
N ASN A 58 -6.02 21.08 57.95
CA ASN A 58 -7.22 21.71 58.53
C ASN A 58 -8.11 20.78 59.36
N TRP A 59 -8.12 19.46 59.09
CA TRP A 59 -9.11 18.55 59.68
C TRP A 59 -8.55 17.45 60.60
N GLY A 60 -7.25 17.17 60.57
CA GLY A 60 -6.64 16.11 61.38
C GLY A 60 -6.46 16.49 62.86
N PRO A 61 -6.94 15.69 63.83
CA PRO A 61 -6.59 15.86 65.25
C PRO A 61 -5.07 15.70 65.45
N ASP A 62 -4.44 16.46 66.36
CA ASP A 62 -2.98 16.50 66.58
C ASP A 62 -2.29 15.14 66.78
N ARG A 63 -3.06 14.09 67.11
CA ARG A 63 -2.56 12.73 67.36
C ARG A 63 -2.49 11.86 66.10
N VAL A 64 -3.07 12.29 64.98
CA VAL A 64 -3.22 11.51 63.73
C VAL A 64 -2.65 12.24 62.51
N ARG A 65 -2.01 13.41 62.72
CA ARG A 65 -1.33 14.18 61.67
C ARG A 65 0.02 13.54 61.36
N PHE A 66 0.02 12.54 60.49
CA PHE A 66 1.25 11.88 60.02
C PHE A 66 2.06 12.76 59.07
N ASP A 67 1.44 13.73 58.40
CA ASP A 67 2.09 14.62 57.43
C ASP A 67 1.84 16.10 57.76
N ASP A 68 2.46 16.58 58.84
CA ASP A 68 2.22 17.91 59.37
C ASP A 68 2.76 19.03 58.45
N ALA A 69 2.02 20.14 58.37
CA ALA A 69 2.34 21.30 57.53
C ALA A 69 3.66 21.98 57.97
N SER A 70 4.02 21.84 59.24
CA SER A 70 5.28 22.32 59.83
C SER A 70 6.52 21.66 59.24
N ASN A 71 6.40 20.40 58.80
CA ASN A 71 7.48 19.62 58.16
C ASN A 71 7.38 19.64 56.62
N GLY A 72 6.57 20.54 56.06
CA GLY A 72 6.47 20.75 54.61
C GLY A 72 5.88 19.57 53.83
N PHE A 73 5.00 18.77 54.44
CA PHE A 73 4.40 17.58 53.81
C PHE A 73 5.44 16.54 53.34
N THR A 74 6.32 16.13 54.25
CA THR A 74 7.41 15.19 53.97
C THR A 74 6.90 13.85 53.44
N ALA A 75 5.79 13.32 53.95
CA ALA A 75 5.25 12.04 53.49
C ALA A 75 4.72 12.11 52.06
N LEU A 76 3.99 13.19 51.72
CA LEU A 76 3.55 13.44 50.35
C LEU A 76 4.74 13.58 49.39
N THR A 77 5.80 14.26 49.82
CA THR A 77 7.01 14.44 49.01
C THR A 77 7.74 13.12 48.78
N LEU A 78 7.89 12.29 49.82
CA LEU A 78 8.45 10.94 49.70
C LEU A 78 7.62 10.07 48.75
N MET A 79 6.29 10.13 48.83
CA MET A 79 5.41 9.39 47.94
C MET A 79 5.52 9.85 46.49
N LEU A 80 5.54 11.17 46.23
CA LEU A 80 5.69 11.72 44.87
C LEU A 80 7.05 11.40 44.26
N SER A 81 8.13 11.45 45.04
CA SER A 81 9.46 11.07 44.56
C SER A 81 9.56 9.57 44.22
N LEU A 82 8.94 8.71 45.02
CA LEU A 82 8.81 7.28 44.69
C LEU A 82 7.97 7.07 43.42
N GLN A 83 6.86 7.80 43.28
CA GLN A 83 5.99 7.73 42.10
C GLN A 83 6.75 8.09 40.82
N ALA A 84 7.59 9.12 40.85
CA ALA A 84 8.44 9.48 39.72
C ALA A 84 9.47 8.38 39.41
N SER A 85 10.10 7.80 40.44
CA SER A 85 11.11 6.75 40.28
C SER A 85 10.54 5.47 39.65
N TYR A 86 9.33 5.06 40.03
CA TYR A 86 8.69 3.86 39.47
C TYR A 86 7.97 4.11 38.13
N ALA A 87 7.60 5.37 37.83
CA ALA A 87 7.03 5.71 36.53
C ALA A 87 8.03 5.50 35.39
N ALA A 88 9.30 5.87 35.57
CA ALA A 88 10.34 5.74 34.54
C ALA A 88 10.47 4.31 33.93
N PRO A 89 10.65 3.23 34.72
CA PRO A 89 10.75 1.87 34.16
C PRO A 89 9.45 1.38 33.51
N LEU A 90 8.28 1.77 34.03
CA LEU A 90 7.00 1.43 33.40
C LEU A 90 6.81 2.13 32.05
N ILE A 91 7.20 3.40 31.96
CA ILE A 91 7.17 4.17 30.72
C ILE A 91 8.13 3.54 29.70
N LEU A 92 9.33 3.14 30.11
CA LEU A 92 10.30 2.45 29.23
C LEU A 92 9.75 1.14 28.66
N LEU A 93 9.02 0.36 29.47
CA LEU A 93 8.36 -0.87 28.99
C LEU A 93 7.25 -0.57 27.97
N ALA A 94 6.47 0.49 28.19
CA ALA A 94 5.45 0.92 27.23
C ALA A 94 6.09 1.45 25.93
N GLN A 95 7.19 2.20 26.03
CA GLN A 95 7.90 2.79 24.88
C GLN A 95 8.59 1.73 24.01
N ASN A 96 9.25 0.73 24.60
CA ASN A 96 9.90 -0.34 23.83
C ASN A 96 8.91 -1.04 22.89
N ARG A 97 7.66 -1.25 23.35
CA ARG A 97 6.63 -1.88 22.52
C ARG A 97 6.09 -0.98 21.42
N GLN A 98 5.96 0.31 21.70
CA GLN A 98 5.57 1.28 20.66
C GLN A 98 6.65 1.31 19.57
N ALA A 99 7.92 1.37 19.96
CA ALA A 99 9.05 1.33 19.02
C ALA A 99 9.09 0.03 18.20
N ASP A 100 8.75 -1.13 18.79
CA ASP A 100 8.66 -2.40 18.07
C ASP A 100 7.54 -2.39 17.01
N ARG A 101 6.35 -1.85 17.34
CA ARG A 101 5.25 -1.68 16.37
C ARG A 101 5.63 -0.70 15.26
N ASP A 102 6.19 0.44 15.64
CA ASP A 102 6.60 1.49 14.70
C ASP A 102 7.68 0.97 13.74
N ARG A 103 8.58 0.10 14.21
CA ARG A 103 9.56 -0.59 13.37
C ARG A 103 8.91 -1.50 12.34
N VAL A 104 7.96 -2.35 12.74
CA VAL A 104 7.25 -3.25 11.82
C VAL A 104 6.46 -2.45 10.79
N GLN A 105 5.80 -1.38 11.22
CA GLN A 105 5.08 -0.47 10.32
C GLN A 105 6.03 0.16 9.30
N ALA A 106 7.19 0.65 9.74
CA ALA A 106 8.21 1.23 8.87
C ALA A 106 8.79 0.22 7.86
N GLU A 107 9.00 -1.03 8.26
CA GLU A 107 9.46 -2.10 7.35
C GLU A 107 8.39 -2.43 6.29
N GLN A 108 7.11 -2.47 6.66
CA GLN A 108 6.01 -2.67 5.72
C GLN A 108 5.85 -1.51 4.75
N ASP A 109 5.93 -0.26 5.24
CA ASP A 109 5.83 0.92 4.39
C ASP A 109 7.00 0.99 3.42
N ARG A 110 8.20 0.57 3.83
CA ARG A 110 9.34 0.44 2.92
C ARG A 110 9.08 -0.57 1.81
N GLN A 111 8.59 -1.78 2.14
CA GLN A 111 8.25 -2.78 1.13
C GLN A 111 7.15 -2.30 0.18
N ARG A 112 6.13 -1.60 0.69
CA ARG A 112 5.08 -1.00 -0.13
C ARG A 112 5.65 0.07 -1.06
N SER A 113 6.54 0.92 -0.57
CA SER A 113 7.19 1.94 -1.39
C SER A 113 8.02 1.32 -2.51
N GLU A 114 8.75 0.24 -2.24
CA GLU A 114 9.53 -0.49 -3.25
C GLU A 114 8.62 -1.09 -4.33
N ARG A 115 7.47 -1.68 -3.94
CA ARG A 115 6.47 -2.19 -4.89
C ARG A 115 5.83 -1.08 -5.72
N ASN A 116 5.44 0.03 -5.09
CA ASN A 116 4.84 1.17 -5.78
C ASN A 116 5.81 1.78 -6.81
N LEU A 117 7.11 1.83 -6.49
CA LEU A 117 8.14 2.27 -7.41
C LEU A 117 8.21 1.32 -8.62
N ALA A 118 8.26 0.01 -8.38
CA ALA A 118 8.27 -0.99 -9.46
C ALA A 118 7.01 -0.94 -10.33
N ASP A 119 5.83 -0.77 -9.74
CA ASP A 119 4.57 -0.61 -10.48
C ASP A 119 4.57 0.66 -11.32
N THR A 120 5.12 1.76 -10.79
CA THR A 120 5.26 3.03 -11.52
C THR A 120 6.23 2.88 -12.69
N GLU A 121 7.36 2.20 -12.50
CA GLU A 121 8.31 1.90 -13.57
C GLU A 121 7.70 1.00 -14.65
N PHE A 122 6.90 0.01 -14.24
CA PHE A 122 6.17 -0.86 -15.14
C PHE A 122 5.16 -0.06 -15.97
N LEU A 123 4.31 0.73 -15.32
CA LEU A 123 3.35 1.60 -15.99
C LEU A 123 4.03 2.60 -16.93
N ALA A 124 5.17 3.19 -16.53
CA ALA A 124 5.92 4.09 -17.38
C ALA A 124 6.44 3.40 -18.66
N ARG A 125 6.93 2.16 -18.53
CA ARG A 125 7.41 1.35 -19.67
C ARG A 125 6.25 0.96 -20.59
N GLU A 126 5.13 0.50 -20.03
CA GLU A 126 3.92 0.18 -20.79
C GLU A 126 3.37 1.42 -21.51
N MET A 127 3.33 2.57 -20.84
CA MET A 127 2.92 3.84 -21.47
C MET A 127 3.85 4.26 -22.61
N ALA A 128 5.16 4.05 -22.48
CA ALA A 128 6.10 4.33 -23.56
C ALA A 128 5.87 3.43 -24.77
N ALA A 129 5.64 2.13 -24.55
CA ALA A 129 5.31 1.17 -25.60
C ALA A 129 3.98 1.52 -26.30
N LEU A 130 2.95 1.83 -25.51
CA LEU A 130 1.63 2.21 -26.01
C LEU A 130 1.71 3.52 -26.82
N ARG A 131 2.52 4.49 -26.39
CA ARG A 131 2.79 5.72 -27.15
C ARG A 131 3.45 5.45 -28.51
N ILE A 132 4.40 4.52 -28.57
CA ILE A 132 5.06 4.14 -29.83
C ILE A 132 4.05 3.49 -30.77
N ALA A 133 3.28 2.51 -30.29
CA ALA A 133 2.24 1.84 -31.06
C ALA A 133 1.18 2.83 -31.60
N LEU A 134 0.73 3.78 -30.78
CA LEU A 134 -0.17 4.84 -31.23
C LEU A 134 0.49 5.78 -32.24
N SER A 135 1.78 6.08 -32.10
CA SER A 135 2.50 6.92 -33.05
C SER A 135 2.61 6.26 -34.43
N GLU A 136 2.73 4.94 -34.50
CA GLU A 136 2.78 4.21 -35.77
C GLU A 136 1.42 4.20 -36.48
N VAL A 137 0.33 3.91 -35.75
CA VAL A 137 -1.05 3.88 -36.30
C VAL A 137 -1.56 5.29 -36.64
N ALA A 138 -1.19 6.31 -35.87
CA ALA A 138 -1.61 7.69 -36.09
C ALA A 138 -0.61 8.51 -36.90
N THR A 139 0.29 7.89 -37.66
CA THR A 139 1.21 8.66 -38.51
C THR A 139 0.37 9.47 -39.50
N ARG A 140 0.54 10.80 -39.49
CA ARG A 140 -0.22 11.75 -40.32
C ARG A 140 -0.32 11.31 -41.78
N ASP A 141 0.72 10.68 -42.31
CA ASP A 141 0.77 10.23 -43.69
C ASP A 141 -0.02 8.95 -43.95
N PHE A 142 -0.15 8.04 -42.98
CA PHE A 142 -1.05 6.87 -43.06
C PHE A 142 -2.52 7.30 -43.01
N VAL A 143 -2.86 8.15 -42.02
CA VAL A 143 -4.22 8.70 -41.92
C VAL A 143 -4.58 9.50 -43.18
N ARG A 144 -3.62 10.25 -43.73
CA ARG A 144 -3.78 10.99 -44.99
C ARG A 144 -3.90 10.07 -46.21
N SER A 145 -3.14 8.98 -46.29
CA SER A 145 -3.22 8.04 -47.41
C SER A 145 -4.53 7.28 -47.40
N GLU A 146 -5.00 6.82 -46.22
CA GLU A 146 -6.30 6.16 -46.10
C GLU A 146 -7.45 7.11 -46.40
N LEU A 147 -7.41 8.37 -45.92
CA LEU A 147 -8.38 9.39 -46.30
C LEU A 147 -8.38 9.66 -47.81
N ARG A 148 -7.20 9.70 -48.46
CA ARG A 148 -7.09 9.90 -49.90
C ARG A 148 -7.70 8.71 -50.65
N ASN A 149 -7.31 7.49 -50.28
CA ASN A 149 -7.82 6.27 -50.89
C ASN A 149 -9.34 6.19 -50.78
N LEU A 150 -9.91 6.46 -49.61
CA LEU A 150 -11.37 6.48 -49.41
C LEU A 150 -12.07 7.56 -50.25
N ILE A 151 -11.46 8.73 -50.44
CA ILE A 151 -12.02 9.79 -51.30
C ILE A 151 -11.95 9.37 -52.78
N GLU A 152 -10.84 8.77 -53.22
CA GLU A 152 -10.65 8.27 -54.60
C GLU A 152 -11.67 7.17 -54.92
N ASP A 153 -11.86 6.21 -54.02
CA ASP A 153 -12.80 5.09 -54.16
C ASP A 153 -14.26 5.58 -54.29
N LEU A 154 -14.62 6.61 -53.51
CA LEU A 154 -15.92 7.29 -53.61
C LEU A 154 -16.06 8.10 -54.91
N ALA A 155 -14.98 8.69 -55.41
CA ALA A 155 -14.97 9.42 -56.68
C ALA A 155 -15.13 8.47 -57.88
N GLU A 156 -14.43 7.33 -57.89
CA GLU A 156 -14.58 6.28 -58.90
C GLU A 156 -15.98 5.67 -58.92
N GLN A 157 -16.64 5.54 -57.76
CA GLN A 157 -18.04 5.15 -57.69
C GLN A 157 -19.00 6.20 -58.26
N GLY A 158 -18.65 7.48 -58.15
CA GLY A 158 -19.40 8.58 -58.75
C GLY A 158 -19.23 8.71 -60.26
N ASP A 159 -18.11 8.22 -60.81
CA ASP A 159 -17.72 8.41 -62.22
C ASP A 159 -17.93 7.18 -63.10
N ARG A 160 -18.51 6.08 -62.59
CA ARG A 160 -18.95 4.96 -63.46
C ARG A 160 -20.01 5.47 -64.43
N PRO A 161 -19.69 5.62 -65.73
CA PRO A 161 -20.72 5.90 -66.73
C PRO A 161 -21.59 4.66 -66.80
N ALA A 162 -22.90 4.85 -66.83
CA ALA A 162 -23.84 3.78 -67.15
C ALA A 162 -23.61 3.37 -68.61
N ASP A 163 -22.61 2.53 -68.87
CA ASP A 163 -22.30 2.06 -70.22
C ASP A 163 -23.36 1.05 -70.66
N TRP A 164 -24.30 1.58 -71.44
CA TRP A 164 -25.25 0.82 -72.24
C TRP A 164 -24.48 0.12 -73.39
N HIS A 165 -24.55 -1.21 -73.40
CA HIS A 165 -23.94 -2.10 -74.38
C HIS A 165 -24.23 -1.73 -75.85
N ALA A 166 -23.19 -1.73 -76.68
CA ALA A 166 -23.29 -1.82 -78.14
C ALA A 166 -22.12 -2.63 -78.72
N ASP A 167 -22.13 -3.94 -78.48
CA ASP A 167 -21.31 -4.90 -79.25
C ASP A 167 -22.21 -5.55 -80.31
N GLY A 168 -21.87 -5.36 -81.58
CA GLY A 168 -22.62 -5.97 -82.67
C GLY A 168 -21.90 -5.90 -84.00
N GLU A 169 -21.02 -6.86 -84.26
CA GLU A 169 -20.91 -7.48 -85.58
C GLU A 169 -20.16 -8.83 -85.49
N PRO A 170 -20.77 -9.97 -85.89
CA PRO A 170 -20.07 -11.25 -85.92
C PRO A 170 -19.43 -11.50 -87.30
N GLU A 171 -18.20 -11.98 -87.22
CA GLU A 171 -17.33 -12.42 -88.30
C GLU A 171 -17.89 -13.66 -89.02
N SER A 172 -17.81 -13.65 -90.37
CA SER A 172 -18.32 -14.71 -91.25
C SER A 172 -17.23 -15.75 -91.60
N PRO A 173 -17.46 -17.07 -91.43
CA PRO A 173 -16.55 -18.10 -91.92
C PRO A 173 -16.97 -18.68 -93.28
N ARG A 174 -16.00 -18.82 -94.19
CA ARG A 174 -16.15 -19.45 -95.51
C ARG A 174 -16.10 -20.98 -95.47
N GLY A 175 -16.98 -21.58 -96.27
CA GLY A 175 -16.73 -22.76 -97.12
C GLY A 175 -17.38 -24.08 -96.68
N PRO A 176 -17.42 -25.13 -97.54
CA PRO A 176 -17.62 -25.13 -99.00
C PRO A 176 -18.68 -26.16 -99.46
N ASP A 177 -19.00 -26.10 -100.75
CA ASP A 177 -19.44 -27.21 -101.61
C ASP A 177 -20.94 -27.58 -101.74
N GLY A 178 -21.31 -27.88 -103.00
CA GLY A 178 -22.31 -28.89 -103.30
C GLY A 178 -23.72 -28.43 -103.69
N ARG A 179 -23.92 -28.06 -104.96
CA ARG A 179 -24.67 -28.85 -105.98
C ARG A 179 -25.29 -27.96 -107.09
N PRO A 180 -25.32 -28.44 -108.34
CA PRO A 180 -25.89 -27.72 -109.49
C PRO A 180 -27.35 -28.10 -109.76
N ARG A 181 -27.93 -27.43 -110.77
CA ARG A 181 -29.22 -27.69 -111.48
C ARG A 181 -30.42 -27.03 -110.82
N ALA A 182 -31.45 -26.55 -111.52
CA ALA A 182 -31.88 -26.50 -112.93
C ALA A 182 -33.29 -25.88 -112.76
N ASP A 183 -33.69 -24.80 -113.42
CA ASP A 183 -34.19 -24.69 -114.79
C ASP A 183 -35.63 -24.16 -114.69
N ALA A 184 -36.02 -23.42 -115.73
CA ALA A 184 -37.37 -22.95 -116.10
C ALA A 184 -37.91 -21.68 -115.43
#